data_AF-A0A0C5PWK0-F1
#
_entry.id   AF-A0A0C5PWK0-F1
#
_cell.length_a   1.000
_cell.length_b   1.000
_cell.length_c   1.000
_cell.angle_alpha   90.00
_cell.angle_beta   90.00
_cell.angle_gamma   90.00
#
_symmetry.space_group_name_H-M   'P 1'
#
loop_
_entity.id
_entity.type
_entity.pdbx_description
1 polymer ?
#
loop_
_entity_poly.entity_id
_entity_poly.type
_entity_poly.pdbx_seq_one_letter_code
_entity_poly.pdbx_strand_id
1 'polypeptide(L)'
;VSFIRPPHDANGEEGSELGDWQLPLCFQEKRHTEPIEGATTITQTWRMKERMKTVSVALVLCLNVGVDPPDVVKTQPCARLECWIDPLSMSPQKALESIGANLQKQYERWQPRARYKQSLDPTVDEVKKLCTSLRRNAKEERVLFHYNGHGVPRPTVNGEVWVFNRMYTQYIPLSVYDLQTWMGAPSIYVYDCSNAGVIVDLFRSFAEQHEKEYEQQ
;
A
#
# COMPACT_ATOMS: atom_id res chain seq x y z
N VAL A 1 -23.16 18.62 34.39
CA VAL A 1 -23.56 18.06 35.70
C VAL A 1 -23.38 19.15 36.73
N SER A 2 -24.40 20.00 36.90
CA SER A 2 -24.45 21.03 37.93
C SER A 2 -25.66 20.73 38.80
N PHE A 3 -25.43 19.99 39.88
CA PHE A 3 -26.42 19.73 40.91
C PHE A 3 -26.49 20.94 41.83
N ILE A 4 -27.50 21.79 41.65
CA ILE A 4 -27.89 22.76 42.67
C ILE A 4 -28.84 22.03 43.62
N ARG A 5 -28.40 21.78 44.85
CA ARG A 5 -29.25 21.22 45.93
C ARG A 5 -30.29 22.28 46.35
N PRO A 6 -31.54 21.90 46.66
CA PRO A 6 -32.48 22.85 47.24
C PRO A 6 -32.16 23.08 48.73
N PRO A 7 -32.54 24.24 49.29
CA PRO A 7 -32.30 24.56 50.69
C PRO A 7 -33.26 23.74 51.56
N HIS A 8 -32.71 23.21 52.66
CA HIS A 8 -33.50 22.67 53.76
C HIS A 8 -33.95 23.85 54.63
N ASP A 9 -35.25 24.08 54.74
CA ASP A 9 -35.80 24.89 55.83
C ASP A 9 -36.79 24.09 56.67
N ALA A 10 -36.61 24.27 57.98
CA ALA A 10 -37.32 23.60 59.06
C ALA A 10 -38.55 24.41 59.46
N ASN A 11 -39.63 23.67 59.79
CA ASN A 11 -40.76 24.02 60.65
C ASN A 11 -41.34 25.44 60.60
N GLY A 12 -42.60 25.53 60.15
CA GLY A 12 -43.53 26.52 60.68
C GLY A 12 -44.66 26.89 59.73
N GLU A 13 -45.87 26.56 60.16
CA GLU A 13 -47.14 27.21 59.81
C GLU A 13 -47.95 26.71 58.59
N GLU A 14 -49.25 26.62 58.88
CA GLU A 14 -50.34 26.12 58.06
C GLU A 14 -50.57 27.01 56.83
N GLY A 15 -50.47 26.43 55.64
CA GLY A 15 -50.88 27.05 54.39
C GLY A 15 -50.95 25.97 53.32
N SER A 16 -52.11 25.80 52.70
CA SER A 16 -52.36 24.81 51.64
C SER A 16 -51.68 25.20 50.32
N GLU A 17 -50.37 25.38 50.33
CA GLU A 17 -49.63 25.89 49.17
C GLU A 17 -48.55 24.89 48.78
N LEU A 18 -48.81 24.17 47.68
CA LEU A 18 -47.77 23.45 46.94
C LEU A 18 -46.62 24.43 46.70
N GLY A 19 -45.42 24.12 47.19
CA GLY A 19 -44.27 25.02 47.03
C GLY A 19 -44.02 25.32 45.55
N ASP A 20 -43.71 26.58 45.22
CA ASP A 20 -43.65 27.08 43.82
C ASP A 20 -42.84 26.21 42.85
N TRP A 21 -41.79 25.53 43.33
CA TRP A 21 -40.97 24.62 42.53
C TRP A 21 -41.68 23.33 42.10
N GLN A 22 -42.83 23.01 42.70
CA GLN A 22 -43.67 21.86 42.39
C GLN A 22 -44.74 22.22 41.35
N LEU A 23 -44.91 23.50 41.02
CA LEU A 23 -45.85 23.94 40.01
C LEU A 23 -45.33 23.58 38.61
N PRO A 24 -46.11 22.87 37.77
CA PRO A 24 -45.69 22.52 36.44
C PRO A 24 -45.58 23.77 35.56
N LEU A 25 -44.41 23.95 34.95
CA LEU A 25 -44.17 25.07 34.05
C LEU A 25 -44.75 24.77 32.67
N CYS A 26 -45.84 25.45 32.34
CA CYS A 26 -46.49 25.34 31.03
C CYS A 26 -45.70 26.11 29.96
N PHE A 27 -45.70 25.59 28.73
CA PHE A 27 -45.09 26.23 27.55
C PHE A 27 -43.58 26.53 27.66
N GLN A 28 -42.83 25.76 28.45
CA GLN A 28 -41.36 25.91 28.57
C GLN A 28 -40.54 24.87 27.80
N GLU A 29 -41.17 23.91 27.14
CA GLU A 29 -40.44 22.96 26.27
C GLU A 29 -39.78 23.68 25.08
N LYS A 30 -38.69 23.12 24.55
CA LYS A 30 -37.92 23.71 23.42
C LYS A 30 -38.78 24.15 22.24
N ARG A 31 -39.84 23.40 21.93
CA ARG A 31 -40.79 23.72 20.85
C ARG A 31 -41.57 25.03 21.06
N HIS A 32 -41.60 25.57 22.27
CA HIS A 32 -42.28 26.81 22.64
C HIS A 32 -41.29 27.98 22.82
N THR A 33 -40.05 27.68 23.21
CA THR A 33 -39.02 28.70 23.52
C THR A 33 -38.05 28.96 22.37
N GLU A 34 -37.83 27.97 21.50
CA GLU A 34 -36.92 28.06 20.35
C GLU A 34 -37.73 28.20 19.04
N PRO A 35 -37.25 28.97 18.06
CA PRO A 35 -37.89 29.04 16.74
C PRO A 35 -37.83 27.66 16.06
N ILE A 36 -38.96 27.24 15.49
CA ILE A 36 -39.08 25.94 14.82
C ILE A 36 -38.47 26.06 13.43
N GLU A 37 -37.18 25.74 13.32
CA GLU A 37 -36.41 25.79 12.09
C GLU A 37 -35.84 24.39 11.73
N GLY A 38 -35.62 24.17 10.43
CA GLY A 38 -34.94 22.96 9.98
C GLY A 38 -33.46 23.00 10.34
N ALA A 39 -32.91 21.88 10.80
CA ALA A 39 -31.48 21.80 11.09
C ALA A 39 -30.65 22.09 9.83
N THR A 40 -29.56 22.84 9.98
CA THR A 40 -28.60 23.09 8.90
C THR A 40 -27.92 21.78 8.50
N THR A 41 -28.03 21.43 7.22
CA THR A 41 -27.43 20.22 6.67
C THR A 41 -25.94 20.45 6.44
N ILE A 42 -25.11 19.73 7.20
CA ILE A 42 -23.66 19.71 7.00
C ILE A 42 -23.32 18.68 5.92
N THR A 43 -22.67 19.12 4.85
CA THR A 43 -22.18 18.22 3.80
C THR A 43 -21.21 17.19 4.38
N GLN A 44 -21.57 15.92 4.29
CA GLN A 44 -20.77 14.82 4.80
C GLN A 44 -19.80 14.30 3.73
N THR A 45 -18.51 14.18 4.06
CA THR A 45 -17.43 13.79 3.11
C THR A 45 -16.88 12.37 3.36
N TRP A 46 -17.54 11.54 4.17
CA TRP A 46 -17.06 10.20 4.53
C TRP A 46 -17.13 9.17 3.38
N ARG A 47 -17.86 9.45 2.30
CA ARG A 47 -18.00 8.54 1.16
C ARG A 47 -16.76 8.59 0.28
N MET A 48 -16.08 7.45 0.11
CA MET A 48 -15.10 7.29 -0.97
C MET A 48 -15.79 7.44 -2.32
N LYS A 49 -15.39 8.46 -3.09
CA LYS A 49 -15.93 8.74 -4.43
C LYS A 49 -15.43 7.76 -5.48
N GLU A 50 -14.17 7.35 -5.35
CA GLU A 50 -13.51 6.45 -6.29
C GLU A 50 -13.08 5.15 -5.59
N ARG A 51 -13.49 4.02 -6.18
CA ARG A 51 -13.10 2.69 -5.69
C ARG A 51 -12.07 2.08 -6.64
N MET A 52 -10.82 2.44 -6.43
CA MET A 52 -9.69 1.93 -7.21
C MET A 52 -9.50 0.42 -6.99
N LYS A 53 -9.19 -0.32 -8.05
CA LYS A 53 -8.88 -1.75 -7.96
C LYS A 53 -7.49 -2.02 -8.49
N THR A 54 -6.84 -3.04 -7.93
CA THR A 54 -5.61 -3.60 -8.52
C THR A 54 -6.01 -4.73 -9.44
N VAL A 55 -5.86 -4.53 -10.74
CA VAL A 55 -6.31 -5.49 -11.77
C VAL A 55 -5.19 -6.38 -12.31
N SER A 56 -3.95 -5.94 -12.16
CA SER A 56 -2.77 -6.59 -12.72
C SER A 56 -1.63 -6.60 -11.70
N VAL A 57 -0.88 -7.71 -11.66
CA VAL A 57 0.24 -7.93 -10.75
C VAL A 57 1.44 -8.48 -11.53
N ALA A 58 2.55 -7.75 -11.52
CA ALA A 58 3.86 -8.21 -11.97
C ALA A 58 4.65 -8.75 -10.78
N LEU A 59 5.10 -9.99 -10.87
CA LEU A 59 5.99 -10.64 -9.90
C LEU A 59 7.36 -10.82 -10.57
N VAL A 60 8.27 -9.91 -10.29
CA VAL A 60 9.65 -9.91 -10.81
C VAL A 60 10.56 -10.48 -9.73
N LEU A 61 11.10 -11.66 -9.98
CA LEU A 61 11.98 -12.38 -9.06
C LEU A 61 13.38 -12.42 -9.66
N CYS A 62 14.35 -11.83 -8.97
CA CYS A 62 15.77 -11.88 -9.33
C CYS A 62 16.54 -12.61 -8.23
N LEU A 63 16.57 -13.94 -8.32
CA LEU A 63 17.06 -14.82 -7.24
C LEU A 63 18.34 -15.57 -7.59
N ASN A 64 18.60 -15.87 -8.88
CA ASN A 64 19.76 -16.63 -9.34
C ASN A 64 20.14 -17.79 -8.40
N VAL A 65 19.18 -18.70 -8.18
CA VAL A 65 19.22 -19.68 -7.10
C VAL A 65 20.55 -20.47 -7.09
N GLY A 66 21.25 -20.41 -5.98
CA GLY A 66 22.53 -21.10 -5.77
C GLY A 66 23.77 -20.26 -6.05
N VAL A 67 23.62 -19.02 -6.53
CA VAL A 67 24.71 -18.07 -6.75
C VAL A 67 24.44 -16.81 -5.94
N ASP A 68 25.31 -16.53 -4.97
CA ASP A 68 25.18 -15.34 -4.13
C ASP A 68 25.75 -14.10 -4.83
N PRO A 69 25.10 -12.92 -4.69
CA PRO A 69 25.63 -11.68 -5.23
C PRO A 69 26.90 -11.25 -4.47
N PRO A 70 27.83 -10.54 -5.14
CA PRO A 70 29.17 -10.27 -4.61
C PRO A 70 29.20 -9.32 -3.39
N ASP A 71 28.11 -8.58 -3.13
CA ASP A 71 28.04 -7.56 -2.09
C ASP A 71 27.34 -8.04 -0.81
N VAL A 72 26.87 -9.30 -0.77
CA VAL A 72 26.19 -9.89 0.39
C VAL A 72 27.03 -11.04 0.95
N VAL A 73 27.57 -10.84 2.16
CA VAL A 73 28.22 -11.90 2.92
C VAL A 73 27.17 -12.60 3.78
N LYS A 74 26.87 -13.87 3.48
CA LYS A 74 25.93 -14.68 4.26
C LYS A 74 26.59 -15.23 5.53
N THR A 75 25.87 -15.14 6.65
CA THR A 75 26.29 -15.74 7.93
C THR A 75 26.09 -17.26 7.93
N GLN A 76 26.71 -17.97 8.89
CA GLN A 76 26.45 -19.38 9.15
C GLN A 76 25.90 -19.55 10.58
N PRO A 77 24.60 -19.91 10.75
CA PRO A 77 23.58 -20.15 9.73
C PRO A 77 23.04 -18.86 9.09
N CYS A 78 22.40 -18.99 7.92
CA CYS A 78 21.67 -17.90 7.25
C CYS A 78 20.19 -18.25 7.10
N ALA A 79 19.33 -17.24 7.03
CA ALA A 79 17.95 -17.42 6.57
C ALA A 79 17.95 -17.81 5.09
N ARG A 80 17.18 -18.84 4.73
CA ARG A 80 17.22 -19.46 3.38
C ARG A 80 15.86 -19.64 2.74
N LEU A 81 14.77 -19.63 3.51
CA LEU A 81 13.45 -19.89 2.97
C LEU A 81 12.98 -18.71 2.13
N GLU A 82 12.63 -18.99 0.88
CA GLU A 82 12.04 -18.04 -0.05
C GLU A 82 10.61 -18.50 -0.36
N CYS A 83 9.62 -17.64 -0.06
CA CYS A 83 8.20 -17.99 -0.21
C CYS A 83 7.82 -19.35 0.41
N TRP A 84 8.38 -19.65 1.59
CA TRP A 84 8.20 -20.90 2.35
C TRP A 84 8.78 -22.15 1.67
N ILE A 85 9.71 -21.98 0.73
CA ILE A 85 10.43 -23.06 0.05
C ILE A 85 11.91 -22.93 0.38
N ASP A 86 12.57 -24.06 0.68
CA ASP A 86 14.03 -24.11 0.71
C ASP A 86 14.56 -24.23 -0.74
N PRO A 87 15.21 -23.19 -1.29
CA PRO A 87 15.69 -23.21 -2.66
C PRO A 87 16.79 -24.25 -2.91
N LEU A 88 17.48 -24.73 -1.86
CA LEU A 88 18.53 -25.74 -1.97
C LEU A 88 18.00 -27.18 -1.94
N SER A 89 16.70 -27.36 -1.64
CA SER A 89 16.06 -28.68 -1.57
C SER A 89 15.77 -29.31 -2.93
N MET A 90 15.89 -28.55 -4.02
CA MET A 90 15.61 -28.99 -5.39
C MET A 90 16.54 -28.31 -6.40
N SER A 91 16.42 -28.65 -7.69
CA SER A 91 17.23 -27.99 -8.73
C SER A 91 16.90 -26.49 -8.81
N PRO A 92 17.88 -25.61 -9.09
CA PRO A 92 17.69 -24.15 -9.13
C PRO A 92 16.50 -23.70 -9.98
N GLN A 93 16.38 -24.26 -11.19
CA GLN A 93 15.27 -23.97 -12.11
C GLN A 93 13.90 -24.30 -11.49
N LYS A 94 13.78 -25.48 -10.88
CA LYS A 94 12.53 -25.94 -10.27
C LYS A 94 12.21 -25.17 -8.99
N ALA A 95 13.23 -24.78 -8.24
CA ALA A 95 13.10 -23.94 -7.06
C ALA A 95 12.50 -22.58 -7.45
N LEU A 96 13.08 -21.93 -8.47
CA LEU A 96 12.64 -20.63 -8.95
C LEU A 96 11.17 -20.64 -9.43
N GLU A 97 10.79 -21.66 -10.22
CA GLU A 97 9.40 -21.85 -10.66
C GLU A 97 8.43 -22.08 -9.49
N SER A 98 8.85 -22.89 -8.51
CA SER A 98 8.02 -23.19 -7.33
C SER A 98 7.86 -21.98 -6.42
N ILE A 99 8.91 -21.18 -6.25
CA ILE A 99 8.90 -19.91 -5.50
C ILE A 99 7.95 -18.92 -6.17
N GLY A 100 8.06 -18.74 -7.50
CA GLY A 100 7.16 -17.88 -8.28
C GLY A 100 5.69 -18.29 -8.16
N ALA A 101 5.41 -19.60 -8.28
CA ALA A 101 4.06 -20.14 -8.12
C ALA A 101 3.51 -19.95 -6.70
N ASN A 102 4.34 -20.14 -5.66
CA ASN A 102 3.91 -19.93 -4.28
C ASN A 102 3.68 -18.44 -3.96
N LEU A 103 4.54 -17.54 -4.46
CA LEU A 103 4.34 -16.10 -4.30
C LEU A 103 3.03 -15.66 -4.96
N GLN A 104 2.73 -16.16 -6.16
CA GLN A 104 1.46 -15.89 -6.82
C GLN A 104 0.28 -16.34 -5.95
N LYS A 105 0.29 -17.58 -5.44
CA LYS A 105 -0.76 -18.09 -4.55
C LYS A 105 -0.94 -17.23 -3.29
N GLN A 106 0.15 -16.72 -2.73
CA GLN A 106 0.09 -15.82 -1.56
C GLN A 106 -0.65 -14.52 -1.89
N TYR A 107 -0.39 -13.91 -3.05
CA TYR A 107 -1.12 -12.72 -3.48
C TYR A 107 -2.56 -13.01 -3.91
N GLU A 108 -2.82 -14.16 -4.54
CA GLU A 108 -4.17 -14.59 -4.95
C GLU A 108 -5.11 -14.71 -3.75
N ARG A 109 -4.59 -15.04 -2.56
CA ARG A 109 -5.37 -15.03 -1.32
C ARG A 109 -5.94 -13.64 -0.99
N TRP A 110 -5.21 -12.57 -1.32
CA TRP A 110 -5.63 -11.18 -1.07
C TRP A 110 -6.45 -10.60 -2.23
N GLN A 111 -6.10 -10.93 -3.48
CA GLN A 111 -6.79 -10.43 -4.68
C GLN A 111 -6.95 -11.52 -5.76
N PRO A 112 -7.92 -12.44 -5.63
CA PRO A 112 -8.02 -13.61 -6.51
C PRO A 112 -8.40 -13.29 -7.96
N ARG A 113 -8.92 -12.08 -8.23
CA ARG A 113 -9.42 -11.67 -9.56
C ARG A 113 -8.41 -10.88 -10.38
N ALA A 114 -7.22 -10.58 -9.84
CA ALA A 114 -6.19 -9.88 -10.59
C ALA A 114 -5.52 -10.82 -11.61
N ARG A 115 -4.93 -10.23 -12.65
CA ARG A 115 -4.10 -10.95 -13.63
C ARG A 115 -2.66 -10.97 -13.14
N TYR A 116 -2.17 -12.16 -12.81
CA TYR A 116 -0.81 -12.39 -12.35
C TYR A 116 0.13 -12.71 -13.52
N LYS A 117 1.31 -12.09 -13.51
CA LYS A 117 2.39 -12.36 -14.47
C LYS A 117 3.70 -12.49 -13.71
N GLN A 118 4.32 -13.66 -13.80
CA GLN A 118 5.63 -13.94 -13.23
C GLN A 118 6.73 -13.68 -14.25
N SER A 119 7.83 -13.10 -13.79
CA SER A 119 9.07 -12.88 -14.53
C SER A 119 10.20 -13.38 -13.66
N LEU A 120 10.72 -14.56 -14.01
CA LEU A 120 11.71 -15.29 -13.22
C LEU A 120 13.09 -15.04 -13.82
N ASP A 121 14.00 -14.46 -13.04
CA ASP A 121 15.33 -13.98 -13.44
C ASP A 121 15.32 -13.22 -14.78
N PRO A 122 14.52 -12.14 -14.93
CA PRO A 122 14.33 -11.53 -16.23
C PRO A 122 15.48 -10.65 -16.69
N THR A 123 15.44 -10.34 -17.98
CA THR A 123 16.20 -9.27 -18.62
C THR A 123 15.46 -7.94 -18.59
N VAL A 124 16.19 -6.82 -18.80
CA VAL A 124 15.60 -5.47 -18.91
C VAL A 124 14.47 -5.43 -19.95
N ASP A 125 14.69 -6.05 -21.11
CA ASP A 125 13.69 -6.08 -22.20
C ASP A 125 12.40 -6.81 -21.79
N GLU A 126 12.52 -7.89 -21.00
CA GLU A 126 11.38 -8.65 -20.51
C GLU A 126 10.61 -7.85 -19.46
N VAL A 127 11.30 -7.19 -18.53
CA VAL A 127 10.68 -6.27 -17.55
C VAL A 127 9.96 -5.13 -18.27
N LYS A 128 10.59 -4.52 -19.28
CA LYS A 128 9.96 -3.46 -20.10
C LYS A 128 8.70 -3.93 -20.79
N LYS A 129 8.75 -5.08 -21.48
CA LYS A 129 7.58 -5.67 -22.16
C LYS A 129 6.48 -6.04 -21.17
N LEU A 130 6.84 -6.56 -20.00
CA LEU A 130 5.89 -6.88 -18.93
C LEU A 130 5.16 -5.63 -18.44
N CYS A 131 5.90 -4.61 -17.99
CA CYS A 131 5.33 -3.40 -17.41
C CYS A 131 4.43 -2.66 -18.41
N THR A 132 4.93 -2.43 -19.63
CA THR A 132 4.18 -1.74 -20.70
C THR A 132 2.92 -2.51 -21.10
N SER A 133 2.99 -3.84 -21.17
CA SER A 133 1.82 -4.68 -21.46
C SER A 133 0.77 -4.60 -20.34
N LEU A 134 1.19 -4.67 -19.08
CA LEU A 134 0.26 -4.59 -17.94
C LEU A 134 -0.40 -3.22 -17.83
N ARG A 135 0.35 -2.13 -17.98
CA ARG A 135 -0.21 -0.76 -18.01
C ARG A 135 -1.24 -0.61 -19.13
N ARG A 136 -0.90 -0.98 -20.37
CA ARG A 136 -1.82 -0.89 -21.52
C ARG A 136 -3.15 -1.62 -21.26
N ASN A 137 -3.10 -2.76 -20.58
CA ASN A 137 -4.29 -3.54 -20.26
C ASN A 137 -5.08 -2.99 -19.06
N ALA A 138 -4.39 -2.41 -18.07
CA ALA A 138 -5.02 -1.88 -16.86
C ALA A 138 -5.71 -0.52 -17.08
N LYS A 139 -5.28 0.25 -18.09
CA LYS A 139 -5.77 1.62 -18.35
C LYS A 139 -5.60 2.49 -17.09
N GLU A 140 -6.69 2.87 -16.46
CA GLU A 140 -6.77 3.71 -15.26
C GLU A 140 -6.78 2.90 -13.95
N GLU A 141 -6.81 1.57 -14.03
CA GLU A 141 -6.76 0.72 -12.85
C GLU A 141 -5.33 0.53 -12.35
N ARG A 142 -5.20 0.11 -11.09
CA ARG A 142 -3.91 -0.03 -10.44
C ARG A 142 -3.17 -1.28 -10.91
N VAL A 143 -1.87 -1.12 -11.15
CA VAL A 143 -0.93 -2.24 -11.40
C VAL A 143 0.01 -2.38 -10.20
N LEU A 144 0.18 -3.59 -9.69
CA LEU A 144 1.18 -3.91 -8.67
C LEU A 144 2.45 -4.42 -9.32
N PHE A 145 3.59 -3.90 -8.88
CA PHE A 145 4.92 -4.40 -9.24
C PHE A 145 5.63 -4.89 -7.98
N HIS A 146 5.83 -6.19 -7.89
CA HIS A 146 6.62 -6.81 -6.83
C HIS A 146 8.00 -7.15 -7.39
N TYR A 147 9.04 -6.61 -6.77
CA TYR A 147 10.44 -6.90 -7.11
C TYR A 147 11.12 -7.56 -5.92
N ASN A 148 11.59 -8.78 -6.12
CA ASN A 148 12.49 -9.45 -5.18
C ASN A 148 13.90 -9.46 -5.79
N GLY A 149 14.86 -8.88 -5.07
CA GLY A 149 16.24 -8.69 -5.52
C GLY A 149 17.28 -9.42 -4.66
N HIS A 150 16.96 -10.58 -4.08
CA HIS A 150 17.90 -11.29 -3.19
C HIS A 150 19.08 -11.96 -3.90
N GLY A 151 19.00 -12.23 -5.20
CA GLY A 151 20.06 -12.84 -6.02
C GLY A 151 20.96 -11.86 -6.76
N VAL A 152 20.77 -10.56 -6.54
CA VAL A 152 21.46 -9.48 -7.25
C VAL A 152 22.05 -8.47 -6.25
N PRO A 153 22.98 -7.60 -6.69
CA PRO A 153 23.52 -6.58 -5.81
C PRO A 153 22.48 -5.62 -5.25
N ARG A 154 22.83 -4.93 -4.17
CA ARG A 154 21.99 -3.88 -3.58
C ARG A 154 21.70 -2.75 -4.59
N PRO A 155 20.52 -2.11 -4.50
CA PRO A 155 20.19 -0.94 -5.32
C PRO A 155 21.24 0.17 -5.17
N THR A 156 21.50 0.88 -6.26
CA THR A 156 22.51 1.95 -6.30
C THR A 156 21.94 3.28 -5.83
N VAL A 157 22.81 4.19 -5.39
CA VAL A 157 22.44 5.57 -5.05
C VAL A 157 22.02 6.40 -6.27
N ASN A 158 22.25 5.88 -7.48
CA ASN A 158 21.82 6.50 -8.73
C ASN A 158 20.37 6.12 -9.10
N GLY A 159 19.73 5.27 -8.32
CA GLY A 159 18.34 4.87 -8.55
C GLY A 159 18.22 3.72 -9.53
N GLU A 160 19.14 2.76 -9.44
CA GLU A 160 19.12 1.56 -10.26
C GLU A 160 18.86 0.33 -9.38
N VAL A 161 17.99 -0.54 -9.88
CA VAL A 161 17.85 -1.92 -9.40
C VAL A 161 18.52 -2.86 -10.38
N TRP A 162 18.75 -4.11 -10.00
CA TRP A 162 19.52 -5.04 -10.82
C TRP A 162 18.65 -6.16 -11.37
N VAL A 163 18.90 -6.52 -12.63
CA VAL A 163 18.31 -7.67 -13.33
C VAL A 163 19.42 -8.44 -14.06
N PHE A 164 19.10 -9.45 -14.87
CA PHE A 164 20.10 -10.28 -15.55
C PHE A 164 20.26 -9.94 -17.02
N ASN A 165 21.37 -10.38 -17.61
CA ASN A 165 21.46 -10.58 -19.05
C ASN A 165 20.95 -11.99 -19.43
N ARG A 166 20.74 -12.25 -20.73
CA ARG A 166 20.19 -13.53 -21.22
C ARG A 166 21.01 -14.76 -20.84
N MET A 167 22.31 -14.57 -20.62
CA MET A 167 23.25 -15.65 -20.32
C MET A 167 23.49 -15.82 -18.81
N TYR A 168 22.85 -15.01 -17.97
CA TYR A 168 23.04 -14.98 -16.51
C TYR A 168 24.51 -14.80 -16.07
N THR A 169 25.29 -14.09 -16.88
CA THR A 169 26.72 -13.84 -16.61
C THR A 169 26.99 -12.47 -15.99
N GLN A 170 26.05 -11.54 -16.14
CA GLN A 170 26.19 -10.16 -15.67
C GLN A 170 24.89 -9.66 -15.08
N TYR A 171 25.02 -8.86 -14.03
CA TYR A 171 23.95 -8.03 -13.52
C TYR A 171 23.85 -6.78 -14.37
N ILE A 172 22.65 -6.47 -14.82
CA ILE A 172 22.34 -5.32 -15.68
C ILE A 172 21.56 -4.31 -14.85
N PRO A 173 22.01 -3.03 -14.79
CA PRO A 173 21.28 -2.00 -14.07
C PRO A 173 19.98 -1.66 -14.82
N LEU A 174 18.90 -1.52 -14.07
CA LEU A 174 17.60 -1.06 -14.50
C LEU A 174 17.26 0.23 -13.75
N SER A 175 17.10 1.32 -14.49
CA SER A 175 16.72 2.61 -13.92
C SER A 175 15.31 2.57 -13.35
N VAL A 176 15.15 3.04 -12.11
CA VAL A 176 13.84 3.20 -11.45
C VAL A 176 13.00 4.25 -12.18
N TYR A 177 13.63 5.26 -12.79
CA TYR A 177 12.98 6.26 -13.64
C TYR A 177 12.26 5.60 -14.85
N ASP A 178 12.98 4.73 -15.57
CA ASP A 178 12.42 3.99 -16.70
C ASP A 178 11.29 3.05 -16.25
N LEU A 179 11.48 2.37 -15.12
CA LEU A 179 10.46 1.50 -14.54
C LEU A 179 9.17 2.27 -14.23
N GLN A 180 9.28 3.44 -13.62
CA GLN A 180 8.15 4.32 -13.33
C GLN A 180 7.42 4.74 -14.61
N THR A 181 8.18 5.09 -15.66
CA THR A 181 7.65 5.41 -16.99
C THR A 181 6.84 4.25 -17.57
N TRP A 182 7.37 3.03 -17.54
CA TRP A 182 6.69 1.86 -18.14
C TRP A 182 5.47 1.42 -17.35
N MET A 183 5.52 1.56 -16.03
CA MET A 183 4.44 1.17 -15.13
C MET A 183 3.30 2.19 -15.11
N GLY A 184 3.57 3.48 -15.30
CA GLY A 184 2.58 4.56 -15.30
C GLY A 184 1.75 4.67 -14.02
N ALA A 185 0.79 5.60 -14.02
CA ALA A 185 -0.16 5.78 -12.92
C ALA A 185 -1.55 5.18 -13.26
N PRO A 186 -2.29 4.62 -12.27
CA PRO A 186 -1.90 4.39 -10.88
C PRO A 186 -1.13 3.07 -10.70
N SER A 187 -0.07 3.07 -9.90
CA SER A 187 0.77 1.89 -9.63
C SER A 187 1.13 1.76 -8.14
N ILE A 188 1.48 0.55 -7.72
CA ILE A 188 1.99 0.24 -6.38
C ILE A 188 3.22 -0.67 -6.51
N TYR A 189 4.24 -0.40 -5.72
CA TYR A 189 5.52 -1.11 -5.76
C TYR A 189 5.78 -1.81 -4.43
N VAL A 190 6.33 -3.01 -4.50
CA VAL A 190 6.83 -3.77 -3.34
C VAL A 190 8.26 -4.16 -3.66
N TYR A 191 9.22 -3.62 -2.89
CA TYR A 191 10.64 -3.91 -3.05
C TYR A 191 11.12 -4.79 -1.89
N ASP A 192 11.40 -6.04 -2.20
CA ASP A 192 11.98 -7.03 -1.28
C ASP A 192 13.45 -7.24 -1.66
N CYS A 193 14.31 -6.37 -1.14
CA CYS A 193 15.74 -6.44 -1.37
C CYS A 193 16.51 -5.74 -0.25
N SER A 194 17.80 -6.07 -0.13
CA SER A 194 18.67 -5.36 0.80
C SER A 194 18.79 -3.89 0.40
N ASN A 195 18.71 -2.99 1.38
CA ASN A 195 18.80 -1.53 1.18
C ASN A 195 17.68 -0.92 0.30
N ALA A 196 16.46 -1.49 0.34
CA ALA A 196 15.32 -1.01 -0.43
C ALA A 196 14.91 0.46 -0.15
N GLY A 197 15.30 1.04 1.00
CA GLY A 197 15.01 2.43 1.34
C GLY A 197 15.53 3.44 0.32
N VAL A 198 16.70 3.18 -0.26
CA VAL A 198 17.30 4.03 -1.31
C VAL A 198 16.39 4.12 -2.54
N ILE A 199 15.72 3.03 -2.90
CA ILE A 199 14.77 3.02 -4.01
C ILE A 199 13.63 3.99 -3.72
N VAL A 200 13.06 3.95 -2.50
CA VAL A 200 11.90 4.77 -2.12
C VAL A 200 12.24 6.26 -2.11
N ASP A 201 13.40 6.62 -1.57
CA ASP A 201 13.85 8.02 -1.54
C ASP A 201 14.02 8.59 -2.95
N LEU A 202 14.67 7.84 -3.84
CA LEU A 202 14.90 8.24 -5.23
C LEU A 202 13.62 8.22 -6.06
N PHE A 203 12.70 7.28 -5.78
CA PHE A 203 11.41 7.22 -6.45
C PHE A 203 10.62 8.51 -6.30
N ARG A 204 10.69 9.18 -5.13
CA ARG A 204 10.04 10.48 -4.92
C ARG A 204 10.65 11.56 -5.81
N SER A 205 11.98 11.66 -5.84
CA SER A 205 12.67 12.66 -6.65
C SER A 205 12.40 12.47 -8.15
N PHE A 206 12.39 11.22 -8.63
CA PHE A 206 12.04 10.91 -10.01
C PHE A 206 10.58 11.21 -10.33
N ALA A 207 9.65 10.99 -9.39
CA ALA A 207 8.26 11.36 -9.58
C ALA A 207 8.04 12.87 -9.74
N GLU A 208 8.70 13.69 -8.93
CA GLU A 208 8.66 15.15 -9.06
C GLU A 208 9.28 15.62 -10.39
N GLN A 209 10.35 14.96 -10.83
CA GLN A 209 10.97 15.25 -12.13
C GLN A 209 10.02 14.91 -13.28
N HIS A 210 9.39 13.73 -13.24
CA HIS A 210 8.40 13.30 -14.23
C HIS A 210 7.23 14.28 -14.36
N GLU A 211 6.74 14.81 -13.24
CA GLU A 211 5.65 15.78 -13.22
C GLU A 211 6.08 17.10 -13.87
N LYS A 212 7.27 17.63 -13.52
CA LYS A 212 7.83 18.84 -14.14
C LYS A 212 8.04 18.70 -15.65
N GLU A 213 8.55 17.55 -16.09
CA GLU A 213 8.75 17.28 -17.52
C GLU A 213 7.42 17.16 -18.27
N TYR A 214 6.37 16.66 -17.61
CA TYR A 214 5.02 16.58 -18.18
C TYR A 214 4.37 17.96 -18.32
N GLU A 215 4.52 18.84 -17.32
CA GLU A 215 3.99 20.22 -17.35
C GLU A 215 4.66 21.10 -18.43
N GLN A 216 5.87 20.75 -18.86
CA GLN A 216 6.63 21.49 -19.88
C GLN A 216 6.31 21.07 -21.32
N GLN A 217 5.52 20.01 -21.52
CA GLN A 217 5.10 19.50 -22.83
C GLN A 217 3.72 20.03 -23.22
#